data_AF-A0A543J7U1-F1
#
_entry.id   AF-A0A543J7U1-F1
#
_cell.length_a   1.000
_cell.length_b   1.000
_cell.length_c   1.000
_cell.angle_alpha   90.00
_cell.angle_beta   90.00
_cell.angle_gamma   90.00
#
_symmetry.space_group_name_H-M   'P 1'
#
loop_
_entity.id
_entity.type
_entity.pdbx_description
1 polymer ?
#
loop_
_entity_poly.entity_id
_entity_poly.type
_entity_poly.pdbx_seq_one_letter_code
_entity_poly.pdbx_strand_id
1 'polypeptide(L)'
;MNCQQCRTEFAASATGRPRLYCSSACRQRAFRARRDVERTAVALPGQVEALAVALRDNAEVIRFLARGWTPVEPDVSLPDLLRTTAELAERLRDLGGRLVDHLPADVPWVNR
;
A
#
# COMPACT_ATOMS: atom_id res chain seq x y z
N MET A 1 33.80 8.25 6.69
CA MET A 1 32.80 7.33 6.09
C MET A 1 31.41 7.72 6.57
N ASN A 2 30.36 7.52 5.75
CA ASN A 2 29.04 8.11 6.01
C ASN A 2 28.03 7.09 6.52
N CYS A 3 27.23 7.49 7.52
CA CYS A 3 26.21 6.63 8.08
C CYS A 3 25.09 6.39 7.06
N GLN A 4 24.76 5.14 6.77
CA GLN A 4 23.68 4.83 5.82
C GLN A 4 22.29 5.32 6.26
N GLN A 5 22.09 5.60 7.56
CA GLN A 5 20.80 6.07 8.10
C GLN A 5 20.68 7.59 8.17
N CYS A 6 21.69 8.29 8.68
CA CYS A 6 21.62 9.73 8.95
C CYS A 6 22.62 10.56 8.13
N ARG A 7 23.40 9.91 7.26
CA ARG A 7 24.44 10.49 6.40
C ARG A 7 25.60 11.21 7.11
N THR A 8 25.56 11.33 8.44
CA THR A 8 26.65 11.88 9.24
C THR A 8 27.95 11.10 9.03
N GLU A 9 29.05 11.84 8.88
CA GLU A 9 30.40 11.30 8.83
C GLU A 9 30.81 10.72 10.19
N PHE A 10 31.53 9.60 10.16
CA PHE A 10 32.13 9.00 11.34
C PHE A 10 33.45 8.31 10.98
N ALA A 11 34.28 8.11 12.00
CA ALA A 11 35.60 7.54 11.86
C ALA A 11 35.54 6.10 11.34
N ALA A 12 36.42 5.79 10.39
CA ALA A 12 36.60 4.43 9.91
C ALA A 12 37.35 3.58 10.93
N SER A 13 36.91 2.33 11.09
CA SER A 13 37.64 1.36 11.90
C SER A 13 38.91 0.96 11.15
N ALA A 14 40.07 1.03 11.81
CA ALA A 14 41.35 0.68 11.21
C ALA A 14 41.51 -0.84 10.98
N THR A 15 40.75 -1.65 11.71
CA THR A 15 40.74 -3.12 11.60
C THR A 15 39.31 -3.67 11.58
N GLY A 16 39.12 -4.80 10.89
CA GLY A 16 37.84 -5.51 10.80
C GLY A 16 36.87 -4.96 9.74
N ARG A 17 35.62 -5.43 9.79
CA ARG A 17 34.57 -5.03 8.84
C ARG A 17 34.15 -3.57 9.09
N PRO A 18 34.13 -2.70 8.07
CA PRO A 18 33.67 -1.33 8.21
C PRO A 18 32.24 -1.25 8.76
N ARG A 19 32.02 -0.35 9.73
CA ARG A 19 30.68 -0.13 10.31
C ARG A 19 29.78 0.55 9.27
N LEU A 20 28.51 0.19 9.19
CA LEU A 20 27.57 0.88 8.27
C LEU A 20 26.86 2.08 8.91
N TYR A 21 26.89 2.15 10.25
CA TYR A 21 26.12 3.12 11.04
C TYR A 21 26.99 3.78 12.10
N CYS A 22 26.82 5.09 12.26
CA CYS A 22 27.55 5.89 13.25
C CYS A 22 27.21 5.48 14.70
N SER A 23 26.03 4.93 14.96
CA SER A 23 25.58 4.51 16.31
C SER A 23 24.63 3.32 16.29
N SER A 24 24.42 2.71 17.46
CA SER A 24 23.38 1.69 17.69
C SER A 24 21.98 2.23 17.42
N ALA A 25 21.70 3.47 17.81
CA ALA A 25 20.44 4.16 17.50
C ALA A 25 20.20 4.27 15.98
N CYS A 26 21.22 4.64 15.18
CA CYS A 26 21.10 4.66 13.72
C CYS A 26 20.88 3.27 13.12
N ARG A 27 21.53 2.23 13.68
CA ARG A 27 21.29 0.85 13.28
C ARG A 27 19.85 0.41 13.56
N GLN A 28 19.31 0.73 14.74
CA GLN A 28 17.94 0.38 15.12
C GLN A 28 16.91 1.12 14.25
N ARG A 29 17.12 2.41 13.96
CA ARG A 29 16.25 3.16 13.04
C ARG A 29 16.23 2.57 11.64
N ALA A 30 17.41 2.22 11.10
CA ALA A 30 17.50 1.55 9.80
C ALA A 30 16.78 0.20 9.78
N PHE A 31 16.91 -0.59 10.86
CA PHE A 31 16.22 -1.86 11.00
C PHE A 31 14.69 -1.68 11.04
N ARG A 32 14.19 -0.73 11.84
CA ARG A 32 12.74 -0.42 11.91
C ARG A 32 12.19 0.03 10.56
N ALA A 33 12.88 0.95 9.89
CA ALA A 33 12.49 1.42 8.57
C ALA A 33 12.36 0.28 7.55
N ARG A 34 13.30 -0.67 7.55
CA ARG A 34 13.24 -1.86 6.68
C ARG A 34 12.05 -2.75 7.02
N ARG A 35 11.80 -3.00 8.32
CA ARG A 35 10.65 -3.79 8.79
C ARG A 35 9.31 -3.14 8.46
N ASP A 36 9.21 -1.82 8.55
CA ASP A 36 7.99 -1.10 8.19
C ASP A 36 7.70 -1.23 6.69
N VAL A 37 8.73 -1.06 5.84
CA VAL A 37 8.60 -1.29 4.38
C VAL A 37 8.17 -2.73 4.08
N GLU A 38 8.81 -3.73 4.71
CA GLU A 38 8.47 -5.15 4.56
C GLU A 38 7.01 -5.42 4.97
N ARG A 39 6.58 -4.92 6.12
CA ARG A 39 5.19 -5.07 6.59
C ARG A 39 4.21 -4.43 5.63
N THR A 40 4.50 -3.24 5.13
CA THR A 40 3.65 -2.54 4.16
C THR A 40 3.57 -3.30 2.84
N ALA A 41 4.70 -3.80 2.33
CA ALA A 41 4.74 -4.60 1.10
C ALA A 41 3.90 -5.89 1.21
N VAL A 42 3.90 -6.54 2.38
CA VAL A 42 3.06 -7.74 2.62
C VAL A 42 1.58 -7.38 2.75
N ALA A 43 1.25 -6.25 3.38
CA ALA A 43 -0.14 -5.87 3.64
C ALA A 43 -0.85 -5.21 2.46
N LEU A 44 -0.13 -4.56 1.55
CA LEU A 44 -0.69 -3.83 0.41
C LEU A 44 -1.50 -4.72 -0.56
N PRO A 45 -1.01 -5.91 -0.98
CA PRO A 45 -1.78 -6.79 -1.87
C PRO A 45 -3.16 -7.15 -1.32
N GLY A 46 -3.24 -7.56 -0.05
CA GLY A 46 -4.51 -7.91 0.58
C GLY A 46 -5.46 -6.72 0.72
N GLN A 47 -4.95 -5.50 0.91
CA GLN A 47 -5.77 -4.29 0.91
C GLN A 47 -6.33 -3.96 -0.48
N VAL A 48 -5.51 -4.10 -1.52
CA VAL A 48 -5.93 -3.91 -2.92
C VAL A 48 -7.02 -4.93 -3.29
N GLU A 49 -6.83 -6.21 -2.94
CA GLU A 49 -7.82 -7.26 -3.16
C GLU A 49 -9.14 -6.97 -2.44
N ALA A 50 -9.09 -6.61 -1.16
CA ALA A 50 -10.28 -6.29 -0.38
C ALA A 50 -11.07 -5.10 -0.98
N LEU A 51 -10.38 -4.05 -1.42
CA LEU A 51 -11.02 -2.91 -2.08
C LEU A 51 -11.63 -3.28 -3.44
N ALA A 52 -10.94 -4.13 -4.22
CA ALA A 52 -11.45 -4.59 -5.51
C ALA A 52 -12.74 -5.42 -5.34
N VAL A 53 -12.79 -6.28 -4.32
CA VAL A 53 -14.00 -7.03 -3.97
C VAL A 53 -15.12 -6.08 -3.55
N ALA A 54 -14.86 -5.15 -2.63
CA ALA A 54 -15.87 -4.19 -2.19
C ALA A 54 -16.41 -3.33 -3.35
N LEU A 55 -15.54 -2.90 -4.27
CA LEU A 55 -15.92 -2.14 -5.45
C LEU A 55 -16.83 -2.94 -6.38
N ARG A 56 -16.48 -4.22 -6.65
CA ARG A 56 -17.29 -5.13 -7.45
C ARG A 56 -18.68 -5.31 -6.83
N ASP A 57 -18.73 -5.60 -5.54
CA ASP A 57 -19.99 -5.89 -4.85
C ASP A 57 -20.91 -4.65 -4.87
N ASN A 58 -20.38 -3.45 -4.65
CA ASN A 58 -21.16 -2.20 -4.80
C ASN A 58 -21.66 -1.98 -6.23
N ALA A 59 -20.81 -2.22 -7.24
CA ALA A 59 -21.20 -2.09 -8.65
C ALA A 59 -22.33 -3.06 -9.02
N GLU A 60 -22.35 -4.27 -8.45
CA GLU A 60 -23.43 -5.23 -8.63
C GLU A 60 -24.75 -4.74 -8.03
N VAL A 61 -24.73 -4.20 -6.81
CA VAL A 61 -25.93 -3.62 -6.17
C VAL A 61 -26.48 -2.47 -7.00
N ILE A 62 -25.62 -1.54 -7.44
CA ILE A 62 -26.01 -0.43 -8.33
C ILE A 62 -26.68 -0.96 -9.60
N ARG A 63 -26.10 -2.00 -10.22
CA ARG A 63 -26.66 -2.64 -11.42
C ARG A 63 -28.04 -3.24 -11.16
N PHE A 64 -28.26 -3.87 -10.00
CA PHE A 64 -29.57 -4.42 -9.64
C PHE A 64 -30.60 -3.32 -9.40
N LEU A 65 -30.25 -2.27 -8.65
CA LEU A 65 -31.11 -1.10 -8.44
C LEU A 65 -31.51 -0.44 -9.76
N ALA A 66 -30.55 -0.25 -10.67
CA ALA A 66 -30.80 0.30 -12.00
C ALA A 66 -31.74 -0.56 -12.87
N ARG A 67 -31.86 -1.86 -12.56
CA ARG A 67 -32.79 -2.80 -13.21
C ARG A 67 -34.15 -2.89 -12.51
N GLY A 68 -34.39 -2.05 -11.50
CA GLY A 68 -35.64 -2.03 -10.75
C GLY A 68 -35.75 -3.12 -9.68
N TRP A 69 -34.65 -3.78 -9.32
CA TRP A 69 -34.64 -4.62 -8.12
C TRP A 69 -34.71 -3.73 -6.88
N THR A 70 -35.60 -4.07 -5.95
CA THR A 70 -35.73 -3.38 -4.67
C THR A 70 -35.15 -4.24 -3.55
N PRO A 71 -34.17 -3.73 -2.78
CA PRO A 71 -33.62 -4.45 -1.65
C PRO A 71 -34.70 -4.67 -0.58
N VAL A 72 -34.54 -5.78 0.16
CA VAL A 72 -35.42 -6.11 1.30
C VAL A 72 -35.20 -5.12 2.44
N GLU A 73 -33.98 -4.58 2.56
CA GLU A 73 -33.61 -3.52 3.50
C GLU A 73 -33.75 -2.15 2.79
N PRO A 74 -34.68 -1.28 3.26
CA PRO A 74 -35.06 -0.06 2.55
C PRO A 74 -34.07 1.11 2.73
N ASP A 75 -32.99 0.95 3.50
CA ASP A 75 -32.00 1.99 3.78
C ASP A 75 -30.91 2.12 2.70
N VAL A 76 -30.96 1.25 1.68
CA VAL A 76 -30.01 1.30 0.56
C VAL A 76 -30.32 2.48 -0.36
N SER A 77 -29.56 3.55 -0.18
CA SER A 77 -29.60 4.78 -0.99
C SER A 77 -28.68 4.67 -2.21
N LEU A 78 -29.25 4.76 -3.43
CA LEU A 78 -28.48 4.75 -4.68
C LEU A 78 -27.42 5.87 -4.75
N PRO A 79 -27.72 7.14 -4.38
CA PRO A 79 -26.70 8.18 -4.32
C PRO A 79 -25.53 7.85 -3.38
N ASP A 80 -25.81 7.26 -2.22
CA ASP A 80 -24.76 6.91 -1.26
C ASP A 80 -23.91 5.73 -1.73
N LEU A 81 -24.52 4.74 -2.38
CA LEU A 81 -23.79 3.65 -3.05
C LEU A 81 -22.87 4.18 -4.14
N LEU A 82 -23.36 5.09 -5.00
CA LEU A 82 -22.54 5.70 -6.06
C LEU A 82 -21.35 6.45 -5.48
N ARG A 83 -21.57 7.25 -4.42
CA ARG A 83 -20.50 7.96 -3.70
C ARG A 83 -19.49 7.00 -3.10
N THR A 84 -19.94 5.99 -2.36
CA THR A 84 -19.08 4.96 -1.76
C THR A 84 -18.27 4.22 -2.82
N THR A 85 -18.89 3.88 -3.95
CA THR A 85 -18.23 3.22 -5.10
C THR A 85 -17.11 4.10 -5.67
N ALA A 86 -17.34 5.40 -5.83
CA ALA A 86 -16.33 6.34 -6.30
C ALA A 86 -15.15 6.44 -5.32
N GLU A 87 -15.43 6.56 -4.02
CA GLU A 87 -14.42 6.59 -2.96
C GLU A 87 -13.56 5.31 -2.95
N LEU A 88 -14.19 4.14 -3.10
CA LEU A 88 -13.49 2.86 -3.21
C LEU A 88 -12.60 2.79 -4.46
N ALA A 89 -13.07 3.28 -5.60
CA ALA A 89 -12.31 3.29 -6.85
C ALA A 89 -11.08 4.22 -6.76
N GLU A 90 -11.23 5.40 -6.15
CA GLU A 90 -10.11 6.31 -5.90
C GLU A 90 -9.08 5.69 -4.97
N ARG A 91 -9.53 5.06 -3.88
CA ARG A 91 -8.63 4.41 -2.93
C ARG A 91 -7.91 3.21 -3.53
N LEU A 92 -8.59 2.43 -4.37
CA LEU A 92 -8.00 1.33 -5.11
C LEU A 92 -6.93 1.84 -6.09
N ARG A 93 -7.17 2.97 -6.75
CA ARG A 93 -6.18 3.62 -7.64
C ARG A 93 -4.93 4.05 -6.87
N ASP A 94 -5.09 4.70 -5.72
CA ASP A 94 -3.96 5.12 -4.87
C ASP A 94 -3.12 3.94 -4.38
N LEU A 95 -3.77 2.93 -3.78
CA LEU A 95 -3.07 1.74 -3.29
C LEU A 95 -2.46 0.90 -4.41
N GLY A 96 -3.12 0.83 -5.57
CA GLY A 96 -2.60 0.19 -6.76
C GLY A 96 -1.32 0.84 -7.27
N GLY A 97 -1.28 2.18 -7.33
CA GLY A 97 -0.07 2.92 -7.70
C GLY A 97 1.09 2.64 -6.73
N ARG A 98 0.82 2.68 -5.42
CA ARG A 98 1.81 2.35 -4.39
C ARG A 98 2.28 0.90 -4.46
N LEU A 99 1.39 -0.04 -4.79
CA LEU A 99 1.76 -1.44 -4.98
C LEU A 99 2.72 -1.57 -6.17
N VAL A 100 2.46 -0.90 -7.29
CA VAL A 100 3.34 -0.87 -8.46
C VAL A 100 4.74 -0.34 -8.08
N ASP A 101 4.83 0.73 -7.30
CA ASP A 101 6.11 1.28 -6.82
C ASP A 101 6.92 0.31 -5.95
N HIS A 102 6.26 -0.69 -5.35
CA HIS A 102 6.86 -1.68 -4.46
C HIS A 102 7.09 -3.05 -5.12
N LEU A 103 6.57 -3.26 -6.33
CA LEU A 103 6.75 -4.50 -7.08
C LEU A 103 8.10 -4.51 -7.82
N PRO A 104 8.76 -5.66 -7.96
CA PRO A 104 9.94 -5.76 -8.78
C PRO A 104 9.59 -5.60 -10.27
N ALA A 105 10.52 -5.05 -11.05
CA ALA A 105 10.29 -4.62 -12.44
C ALA A 105 10.00 -5.76 -13.43
N ASP A 106 10.17 -7.00 -13.01
CA ASP A 106 9.90 -8.22 -13.78
C ASP A 106 8.43 -8.69 -13.67
N VAL A 107 7.59 -8.00 -12.90
CA VAL A 107 6.16 -8.32 -12.81
C VAL A 107 5.42 -7.91 -14.10
N PRO A 108 4.65 -8.81 -14.74
CA PRO A 108 4.13 -8.63 -16.11
C PRO A 108 3.24 -7.40 -16.37
N TRP A 109 2.66 -6.79 -15.33
CA TRP A 109 1.77 -5.63 -15.42
C TRP A 109 2.40 -4.32 -14.95
N VAL A 110 3.71 -4.30 -14.68
CA VAL A 110 4.46 -3.08 -14.28
C VAL A 110 5.03 -2.33 -15.51
N ASN A 111 5.13 -2.96 -16.69
CA ASN A 111 5.71 -2.38 -17.91
C ASN A 111 4.68 -2.18 -19.05
N ARG A 112 3.51 -1.59 -18.78
CA ARG A 112 2.53 -1.31 -19.84
C ARG A 112 1.97 0.11 -19.80
#